data_AF-A0A2N6A204-F1
#
_entry.id   AF-A0A2N6A204-F1
#
_cell.length_a   1.000
_cell.length_b   1.000
_cell.length_c   1.000
_cell.angle_alpha   90.00
_cell.angle_beta   90.00
_cell.angle_gamma   90.00
#
_symmetry.space_group_name_H-M   'P 1'
#
loop_
_entity.id
_entity.type
_entity.pdbx_description
1 polymer ?
#
loop_
_entity_poly.entity_id
_entity_poly.type
_entity_poly.pdbx_seq_one_letter_code
_entity_poly.pdbx_strand_id
1 'polypeptide(L)'
;MKIRLLFLLILGSLVLLTCNSTQRKIEEDAMTLIKMEKKIVDLTIQLNKEDNKALAQERDSISDELQKLSFELQKKYREADLTKEFQQTFDSLKRKK
;
A
#
# COMPACT_ATOMS: atom_id res chain seq x y z
N MET A 1 9.54 -36.53 -25.20
CA MET A 1 9.14 -35.14 -25.53
C MET A 1 8.02 -34.55 -24.66
N LYS A 2 7.12 -35.35 -24.07
CA LYS A 2 5.97 -34.88 -23.26
C LYS A 2 6.33 -34.26 -21.89
N ILE A 3 7.40 -34.73 -21.24
CA ILE A 3 7.83 -34.25 -19.91
C ILE A 3 8.31 -32.79 -19.94
N ARG A 4 9.04 -32.37 -20.97
CA ARG A 4 9.52 -30.96 -21.09
C ARG A 4 8.39 -29.95 -21.24
N LEU A 5 7.30 -30.34 -21.91
CA LEU A 5 6.11 -29.49 -22.08
C LEU A 5 5.35 -29.31 -20.75
N LEU A 6 5.27 -30.38 -19.95
CA LEU A 6 4.64 -30.36 -18.62
C LEU A 6 5.41 -29.46 -17.65
N PHE A 7 6.75 -29.53 -17.65
CA PHE A 7 7.60 -28.66 -16.83
C PHE A 7 7.46 -27.18 -17.21
N LEU A 8 7.37 -26.86 -18.52
CA LEU A 8 7.14 -25.49 -18.99
C LEU A 8 5.78 -24.93 -18.55
N LEU A 9 4.72 -25.76 -18.59
CA LEU A 9 3.39 -25.37 -18.12
C LEU A 9 3.34 -25.14 -16.59
N ILE A 10 4.03 -25.98 -15.82
CA ILE A 10 4.10 -25.83 -14.35
C ILE A 10 4.90 -24.58 -13.97
N LEU A 11 6.04 -24.31 -14.63
CA LEU A 11 6.81 -23.08 -14.42
C LEU A 11 6.01 -21.82 -14.79
N GLY A 12 5.27 -21.84 -15.92
CA GLY A 12 4.42 -20.73 -16.32
C GLY A 12 3.31 -20.43 -15.31
N SER A 13 2.67 -21.47 -14.78
CA SER A 13 1.65 -21.36 -13.74
C SER A 13 2.19 -20.74 -12.44
N LEU A 14 3.42 -21.13 -12.05
CA LEU A 14 4.04 -20.69 -10.80
C LEU A 14 4.40 -19.20 -10.85
N VAL A 15 4.90 -18.71 -11.99
CA VAL A 15 5.22 -17.29 -12.21
C VAL A 15 3.97 -16.41 -12.21
N LEU A 16 2.87 -16.89 -12.79
CA LEU A 16 1.60 -16.15 -12.78
C LEU A 16 1.00 -16.04 -11.37
N LEU A 17 1.14 -17.09 -10.55
CA LEU A 17 0.66 -17.07 -9.17
C LEU A 17 1.42 -16.05 -8.31
N THR A 18 2.76 -16.00 -8.43
CA THR A 18 3.58 -15.07 -7.65
C THR A 18 3.31 -13.63 -8.05
N CYS A 19 3.19 -13.36 -9.35
CA CYS A 19 2.89 -12.02 -9.87
C CYS A 19 1.53 -11.49 -9.37
N ASN A 20 0.48 -12.32 -9.40
CA ASN A 20 -0.85 -11.93 -8.91
C ASN A 20 -0.85 -11.67 -7.40
N SER A 21 -0.11 -12.45 -6.62
CA SER A 21 -0.02 -12.25 -5.16
C SER A 21 0.71 -10.97 -4.78
N THR A 22 1.74 -10.59 -5.55
CA THR A 22 2.53 -9.38 -5.33
C THR A 22 1.70 -8.13 -5.65
N GLN A 23 0.95 -8.15 -6.76
CA GLN A 23 0.05 -7.06 -7.14
C GLN A 23 -0.99 -6.79 -6.04
N ARG A 24 -1.62 -7.83 -5.50
CA ARG A 24 -2.61 -7.68 -4.40
C ARG A 24 -1.99 -7.07 -3.15
N LYS A 25 -0.79 -7.51 -2.77
CA LYS A 25 -0.07 -6.93 -1.62
C LYS A 25 0.25 -5.46 -1.82
N ILE A 26 0.67 -5.08 -3.04
CA ILE A 26 0.91 -3.68 -3.40
C ILE A 26 -0.38 -2.85 -3.26
N GLU A 27 -1.51 -3.37 -3.74
CA GLU A 27 -2.81 -2.71 -3.61
C GLU A 27 -3.24 -2.56 -2.14
N GLU A 28 -3.08 -3.60 -1.32
CA GLU A 28 -3.42 -3.58 0.11
C GLU A 28 -2.57 -2.58 0.89
N ASP A 29 -1.26 -2.58 0.66
CA ASP A 29 -0.31 -1.67 1.31
C ASP A 29 -0.60 -0.21 0.91
N ALA A 30 -0.84 0.05 -0.38
CA ALA A 30 -1.21 1.37 -0.88
C ALA A 30 -2.58 1.84 -0.33
N MET A 31 -3.56 0.94 -0.25
CA MET A 31 -4.89 1.25 0.30
C MET A 31 -4.82 1.59 1.78
N THR A 32 -3.92 0.94 2.53
CA THR A 32 -3.69 1.22 3.95
C THR A 32 -3.16 2.65 4.15
N LEU A 33 -2.14 3.06 3.38
CA LEU A 33 -1.62 4.44 3.41
C LEU A 33 -2.73 5.47 3.12
N ILE A 34 -3.51 5.25 2.06
CA ILE A 34 -4.61 6.16 1.68
C ILE A 34 -5.67 6.24 2.79
N LYS A 35 -5.97 5.12 3.46
CA LYS A 35 -6.94 5.09 4.56
C LYS A 35 -6.45 5.91 5.76
N MET A 36 -5.17 5.81 6.10
CA MET A 36 -4.55 6.60 7.17
C MET A 36 -4.49 8.09 6.81
N GLU A 37 -4.09 8.44 5.58
CA GLU A 37 -4.14 9.82 5.07
C GLU A 37 -5.56 10.41 5.21
N LYS A 38 -6.58 9.65 4.80
CA LYS A 38 -7.98 10.08 4.93
C LYS A 38 -8.38 10.28 6.38
N LYS A 39 -7.99 9.37 7.28
CA LYS A 39 -8.30 9.50 8.71
C LYS A 39 -7.67 10.75 9.32
N ILE A 40 -6.44 11.10 8.93
CA ILE A 40 -5.77 12.35 9.35
C ILE A 40 -6.56 13.57 8.87
N VAL A 41 -7.00 13.57 7.60
CA VAL A 41 -7.81 14.66 7.04
C VAL A 41 -9.14 14.79 7.79
N ASP A 42 -9.85 13.69 8.02
CA ASP A 42 -11.12 13.68 8.74
C ASP A 42 -10.96 14.22 10.18
N LEU A 43 -9.92 13.81 10.89
CA LEU A 43 -9.59 14.34 12.22
C LEU A 43 -9.22 15.83 12.17
N THR A 44 -8.47 16.26 11.15
CA THR A 44 -8.12 17.68 10.96
C THR A 44 -9.37 18.53 10.73
N ILE A 45 -10.33 18.04 9.94
CA ILE A 45 -11.62 18.72 9.73
C ILE A 45 -12.41 18.81 11.04
N GLN A 46 -12.41 17.74 11.85
CA GLN A 46 -13.08 17.76 13.15
C GLN A 46 -12.42 18.75 14.12
N LEU A 47 -11.08 18.78 14.18
CA LEU A 47 -10.31 19.72 14.98
C LEU A 47 -10.57 21.19 14.62
N ASN A 48 -10.77 21.47 13.34
CA ASN A 48 -11.13 22.82 12.89
C ASN A 48 -12.54 23.24 13.30
N LYS A 49 -13.43 22.28 13.60
CA LYS A 49 -14.79 22.56 14.10
C LYS A 49 -14.83 22.64 15.62
N GLU A 50 -14.06 21.79 16.28
CA GLU A 50 -14.03 21.62 17.73
C GLU A 50 -12.57 21.49 18.18
N ASP A 51 -12.08 22.46 18.97
CA ASP A 51 -10.72 22.43 19.53
C ASP A 51 -10.60 21.34 20.62
N ASN A 52 -10.43 20.10 20.16
CA ASN A 52 -10.40 18.91 21.01
C ASN A 52 -8.98 18.31 21.06
N LYS A 53 -8.31 18.49 22.21
CA LYS A 53 -6.96 17.98 22.45
C LYS A 53 -6.80 16.47 22.23
N ALA A 54 -7.83 15.67 22.51
CA ALA A 54 -7.76 14.22 22.31
C ALA A 54 -7.74 13.85 20.83
N LEU A 55 -8.54 14.55 20.00
CA LEU A 55 -8.52 14.38 18.54
C LEU A 55 -7.18 14.84 17.94
N ALA A 56 -6.57 15.88 18.52
CA ALA A 56 -5.26 16.38 18.09
C ALA A 56 -4.19 15.33 18.33
N GLN A 57 -4.18 14.72 19.52
CA GLN A 57 -3.26 13.64 19.86
C GLN A 57 -3.48 12.40 19.00
N GLU A 58 -4.73 12.03 18.71
CA GLU A 58 -5.03 10.90 17.80
C GLU A 58 -4.52 11.18 16.38
N ARG A 59 -4.75 12.39 15.87
CA ARG A 59 -4.27 12.83 14.55
C ARG A 59 -2.75 12.76 14.46
N ASP A 60 -2.06 13.24 15.50
CA ASP A 60 -0.60 13.20 15.57
C ASP A 60 -0.08 11.75 15.61
N SER A 61 -0.69 10.89 16.43
CA SER A 61 -0.34 9.46 16.50
C SER A 61 -0.48 8.77 15.14
N ILE A 62 -1.59 9.00 14.42
CA ILE A 62 -1.81 8.40 13.10
C ILE A 62 -0.84 8.98 12.06
N SER A 63 -0.47 10.26 12.18
CA SER A 63 0.52 10.90 11.31
C SER A 63 1.90 10.25 11.48
N ASP A 64 2.31 9.98 12.73
CA ASP A 64 3.58 9.32 13.02
C ASP A 64 3.58 7.86 12.50
N GLU A 65 2.48 7.13 12.71
CA GLU A 65 2.31 5.78 12.16
C GLU A 65 2.35 5.78 10.62
N LEU A 66 1.70 6.75 9.98
CA LEU A 66 1.69 6.89 8.53
C LEU A 66 3.12 7.12 8.00
N GLN A 67 3.89 8.01 8.63
CA GLN A 67 5.28 8.27 8.24
C GLN A 67 6.13 7.01 8.36
N LYS A 68 6.01 6.30 9.48
CA LYS A 68 6.76 5.05 9.71
C LYS A 68 6.40 3.99 8.67
N LEU A 69 5.11 3.75 8.44
CA LEU A 69 4.65 2.76 7.47
C LEU A 69 5.07 3.15 6.04
N SER A 70 4.96 4.42 5.68
CA SER A 70 5.41 4.93 4.38
C SER A 70 6.90 4.65 4.17
N PHE A 71 7.74 4.91 5.17
CA PHE A 71 9.17 4.61 5.10
C PHE A 71 9.46 3.10 4.97
N GLU A 72 8.78 2.27 5.76
CA GLU A 72 8.92 0.82 5.71
C GLU A 72 8.52 0.25 4.34
N LEU A 73 7.41 0.73 3.77
CA LEU A 73 6.95 0.31 2.44
C LEU A 73 7.88 0.81 1.33
N GLN A 74 8.36 2.06 1.40
CA GLN A 74 9.35 2.58 0.45
C GLN A 74 10.62 1.74 0.46
N LYS A 75 11.11 1.34 1.65
CA LYS A 75 12.26 0.45 1.78
C LYS A 75 11.97 -0.93 1.17
N LYS A 76 10.87 -1.55 1.57
CA LYS A 76 10.41 -2.87 1.07
C LYS A 76 10.33 -2.92 -0.46
N TYR A 77 9.69 -1.93 -1.08
CA TYR A 77 9.51 -1.90 -2.53
C TYR A 77 10.72 -1.40 -3.30
N ARG A 78 11.66 -0.72 -2.65
CA ARG A 78 12.99 -0.47 -3.22
C ARG A 78 13.82 -1.74 -3.26
N GLU A 79 13.85 -2.50 -2.17
CA GLU A 79 14.58 -3.77 -2.08
C GLU A 79 14.04 -4.84 -3.05
N ALA A 80 12.74 -4.81 -3.31
CA ALA A 80 12.09 -5.72 -4.25
C ALA A 80 12.12 -5.25 -5.73
N ASP A 81 12.72 -4.09 -6.02
CA ASP A 81 12.68 -3.43 -7.35
C ASP A 81 11.26 -3.24 -7.91
N LEU A 82 10.30 -2.95 -7.02
CA LEU A 82 8.87 -2.77 -7.32
C LEU A 82 8.38 -1.37 -6.95
N THR A 83 9.30 -0.41 -6.83
CA THR A 83 8.98 0.97 -6.42
C THR A 83 8.04 1.64 -7.42
N LYS A 84 8.21 1.36 -8.72
CA LYS A 84 7.40 1.95 -9.78
C LYS A 84 5.98 1.40 -9.76
N GLU A 85 5.81 0.09 -9.62
CA GLU A 85 4.53 -0.60 -9.52
C GLU A 85 3.76 -0.13 -8.29
N PHE A 86 4.45 0.01 -7.16
CA PHE A 86 3.88 0.56 -5.94
C PHE A 86 3.40 2.01 -6.15
N GLN A 87 4.25 2.88 -6.70
CA GLN A 87 3.88 4.29 -6.94
C GLN A 87 2.70 4.41 -7.91
N GLN A 88 2.71 3.65 -9.01
CA GLN A 88 1.62 3.64 -9.99
C GLN A 88 0.30 3.16 -9.37
N THR A 89 0.36 2.12 -8.53
CA THR A 89 -0.82 1.60 -7.84
C THR A 89 -1.35 2.61 -6.83
N PHE A 90 -0.48 3.20 -6.02
CA PHE A 90 -0.83 4.25 -5.08
C PHE A 90 -1.51 5.44 -5.78
N ASP A 91 -0.91 5.95 -6.86
CA ASP A 91 -1.47 7.07 -7.64
C ASP A 91 -2.78 6.69 -8.35
N SER A 92 -2.92 5.44 -8.80
CA SER A 92 -4.17 4.96 -9.37
C SER A 92 -5.28 4.88 -8.33
N LEU A 93 -4.98 4.44 -7.11
CA LEU A 93 -5.96 4.31 -6.05
C LEU A 93 -6.37 5.67 -5.50
N LYS A 94 -5.40 6.60 -5.38
CA LYS A 94 -5.65 7.99 -4.93
C LYS A 94 -6.54 8.77 -5.90
N ARG A 95 -6.43 8.53 -7.20
CA ARG A 95 -7.30 9.13 -8.24
C ARG A 95 -8.72 8.56 -8.29
N LYS A 96 -8.94 7.37 -7.75
CA LYS A 96 -10.25 6.68 -7.78
C LYS A 96 -11.14 7.01 -6.57
N LYS A 97 -10.61 7.65 -5.54
CA LYS A 97 -11.31 8.03 -4.32
C LYS A 97 -11.52 9.54 -4.27
#